data_AF-A0A6N7FDM0-F1
#
_entry.id   AF-A0A6N7FDM0-F1
#
_cell.length_a   1.000
_cell.length_b   1.000
_cell.length_c   1.000
_cell.angle_alpha   90.00
_cell.angle_beta   90.00
_cell.angle_gamma   90.00
#
_symmetry.space_group_name_H-M   'P 1'
#
loop_
_entity.id
_entity.type
_entity.pdbx_description
1 polymer ?
#
loop_
_entity_poly.entity_id
_entity_poly.type
_entity_poly.pdbx_seq_one_letter_code
_entity_poly.pdbx_strand_id
1 'polypeptide(L)'
;MARHQEPDLKKALGLLHYPLCWFSAYRAFHPFRATLRADGAERRFRRVFMLTVANGRHHGGGMTVDEDARIDDGTFDIYCLKRRDAAQLAHAIYCLRRGKLREVSQATLLQATEVEIATPEPMPLDIDGEVRGETPARLRILPQAIRVLVPRETGDGLQ
;
A
#
# COMPACT_ATOMS: atom_id res chain seq x y z
N MET A 1 19.56 -18.83 -46.14
CA MET A 1 18.49 -19.77 -45.69
C MET A 1 18.68 -20.06 -44.22
N ALA A 2 17.56 -20.17 -43.49
CA ALA A 2 17.37 -20.66 -42.12
C ALA A 2 17.37 -19.64 -40.94
N ARG A 3 16.12 -19.34 -40.56
CA ARG A 3 15.55 -19.30 -39.19
C ARG A 3 15.58 -17.99 -38.41
N HIS A 4 14.60 -17.18 -38.79
CA HIS A 4 13.65 -16.48 -37.92
C HIS A 4 13.21 -17.29 -36.67
N GLN A 5 12.91 -16.54 -35.60
CA GLN A 5 12.17 -16.87 -34.37
C GLN A 5 12.96 -17.36 -33.14
N GLU A 6 13.19 -16.44 -32.18
CA GLU A 6 12.95 -16.68 -30.74
C GLU A 6 12.79 -15.39 -29.85
N PRO A 7 12.01 -14.35 -30.22
CA PRO A 7 11.67 -13.27 -29.26
C PRO A 7 10.54 -13.64 -28.28
N ASP A 8 9.65 -14.57 -28.63
CA ASP A 8 8.39 -14.78 -27.90
C ASP A 8 8.49 -15.78 -26.74
N LEU A 9 9.41 -16.76 -26.83
CA LEU A 9 9.61 -17.76 -25.76
C LEU A 9 10.26 -17.13 -24.51
N LYS A 10 11.16 -16.15 -24.69
CA LYS A 10 11.78 -15.38 -23.60
C LYS A 10 10.80 -14.44 -22.90
N LYS A 11 9.83 -13.87 -23.64
CA LYS A 11 8.74 -13.07 -23.04
C LYS A 11 7.77 -13.94 -22.24
N ALA A 12 7.44 -15.13 -22.73
CA ALA A 12 6.58 -16.08 -22.00
C ALA A 12 7.23 -16.59 -20.70
N LEU A 13 8.53 -16.90 -20.74
CA LEU A 13 9.31 -17.22 -19.52
C LEU A 13 9.37 -16.03 -18.55
N GLY A 14 9.50 -14.80 -19.05
CA GLY A 14 9.42 -13.57 -18.24
C GLY A 14 8.05 -13.34 -17.59
N LEU A 15 6.96 -13.67 -18.28
CA LEU A 15 5.59 -13.57 -17.76
C LEU A 15 5.24 -14.67 -16.75
N LEU A 16 5.73 -15.90 -16.95
CA LEU A 16 5.56 -17.01 -15.99
C LEU A 16 6.45 -16.83 -14.74
N HIS A 17 7.54 -16.08 -14.87
CA HIS A 17 8.40 -15.75 -13.73
C HIS A 17 7.70 -14.85 -12.71
N TYR A 18 6.84 -13.92 -13.15
CA TYR A 18 6.13 -13.02 -12.24
C TYR A 18 5.26 -13.74 -11.20
N PRO A 19 4.36 -14.67 -11.58
CA PRO A 19 3.61 -15.49 -10.63
C PRO A 19 4.50 -16.33 -9.71
N LEU A 20 5.60 -16.90 -10.25
CA LEU A 20 6.53 -17.72 -9.47
C LEU A 20 7.31 -16.90 -8.44
N CYS A 21 7.85 -15.74 -8.83
CA CYS A 21 8.49 -14.78 -7.95
C CYS A 21 7.52 -14.29 -6.87
N TRP A 22 6.31 -13.89 -7.28
CA TRP A 22 5.29 -13.45 -6.36
C TRP A 22 4.94 -14.56 -5.34
N PHE A 23 4.77 -15.80 -5.80
CA PHE A 23 4.46 -16.92 -4.93
C PHE A 23 5.64 -17.26 -3.99
N SER A 24 6.87 -17.19 -4.49
CA SER A 24 8.07 -17.39 -3.68
C SER A 24 8.21 -16.32 -2.59
N ALA A 25 7.99 -15.05 -2.93
CA ALA A 25 7.98 -13.93 -1.99
C ALA A 25 6.84 -14.06 -0.97
N TYR A 26 5.64 -14.43 -1.42
CA TYR A 26 4.50 -14.73 -0.53
C TYR A 26 4.83 -15.85 0.46
N ARG A 27 5.51 -16.92 0.02
CA ARG A 27 5.93 -18.02 0.91
C ARG A 27 7.03 -17.63 1.87
N ALA A 28 7.98 -16.79 1.45
CA ALA A 28 9.05 -16.27 2.29
C ALA A 28 8.54 -15.25 3.32
N PHE A 29 7.45 -14.54 3.01
CA PHE A 29 6.88 -13.57 3.92
C PHE A 29 6.26 -14.24 5.15
N HIS A 30 6.69 -13.85 6.35
CA HIS A 30 6.10 -14.31 7.60
C HIS A 30 5.09 -13.28 8.13
N PRO A 31 3.83 -13.68 8.43
CA PRO A 31 2.86 -12.77 9.00
C PRO A 31 3.31 -12.30 10.38
N PHE A 32 3.12 -11.01 10.67
CA PHE A 32 3.50 -10.42 11.96
C PHE A 32 2.28 -9.97 12.78
N ARG A 33 2.52 -9.63 14.04
CA ARG A 33 1.54 -9.01 14.92
C ARG A 33 1.83 -7.53 15.03
N ALA A 34 0.79 -6.70 15.03
CA ALA A 34 0.91 -5.27 15.22
C ALA A 34 -0.20 -4.73 16.11
N THR A 35 0.13 -3.77 16.94
CA THR A 35 -0.82 -2.91 17.64
C THR A 35 -0.77 -1.55 16.97
N LEU A 36 -1.91 -1.07 16.52
CA LEU A 36 -2.11 0.24 15.91
C LEU A 36 -2.95 1.07 16.86
N ARG A 37 -2.50 2.28 17.20
CA ARG A 37 -3.34 3.31 17.82
C ARG A 37 -3.53 4.43 16.83
N ALA A 38 -4.78 4.72 16.52
CA ALA A 38 -5.18 5.75 15.56
C ALA A 38 -6.06 6.75 16.31
N ASP A 39 -5.60 7.99 16.46
CA ASP A 39 -6.25 9.04 17.28
C ASP A 39 -6.71 8.52 18.67
N GLY A 40 -5.85 7.74 19.32
CA GLY A 40 -6.10 7.13 20.64
C GLY A 40 -6.91 5.82 20.62
N ALA A 41 -7.54 5.45 19.51
CA ALA A 41 -8.27 4.18 19.38
C ALA A 41 -7.32 3.02 19.05
N GLU A 42 -7.22 2.03 19.95
CA GLU A 42 -6.34 0.88 19.78
C GLU A 42 -7.01 -0.25 18.96
N ARG A 43 -6.28 -0.81 18.00
CA ARG A 43 -6.61 -2.04 17.29
C ARG A 43 -5.43 -2.99 17.25
N ARG A 44 -5.70 -4.28 17.49
CA ARG A 44 -4.69 -5.34 17.48
C ARG A 44 -4.87 -6.26 16.28
N PHE A 45 -3.78 -6.51 15.58
CA PHE A 45 -3.73 -7.38 14.42
C PHE A 45 -2.77 -8.55 14.67
N ARG A 46 -3.20 -9.77 14.33
CA ARG A 46 -2.46 -11.01 14.65
C ARG A 46 -1.73 -11.66 13.48
N ARG A 47 -2.20 -11.42 12.25
CA ARG A 47 -1.68 -12.06 11.03
C ARG A 47 -1.52 -11.01 9.93
N VAL A 48 -0.77 -9.96 10.22
CA VAL A 48 -0.55 -8.86 9.29
C VAL A 48 0.36 -9.35 8.16
N PHE A 49 -0.09 -9.15 6.94
CA PHE A 49 0.76 -9.26 5.75
C PHE A 49 1.35 -7.89 5.41
N MET A 50 0.53 -6.85 5.47
CA MET A 50 0.97 -5.48 5.22
C MET A 50 0.14 -4.52 6.07
N LEU A 51 0.81 -3.55 6.69
CA LEU A 51 0.20 -2.42 7.36
C LEU A 51 0.81 -1.17 6.74
N THR A 52 -0.03 -0.29 6.23
CA THR A 52 0.41 0.88 5.49
C THR A 52 -0.29 2.12 6.04
N VAL A 53 0.48 3.20 6.16
CA VAL A 53 0.03 4.55 6.51
C VAL A 53 0.38 5.44 5.32
N ALA A 54 -0.61 6.01 4.64
CA ALA A 54 -0.41 6.84 3.47
C ALA A 54 -0.87 8.28 3.75
N ASN A 55 -0.12 9.27 3.25
CA ASN A 55 -0.42 10.70 3.41
C ASN A 55 -1.32 11.28 2.30
N GLY A 56 -1.89 10.43 1.45
CA GLY A 56 -2.77 10.87 0.37
C GLY A 56 -3.11 9.75 -0.60
N ARG A 57 -3.83 10.14 -1.66
CA ARG A 57 -4.49 9.24 -2.62
C ARG A 57 -3.59 8.19 -3.26
N HIS A 58 -2.36 8.56 -3.59
CA HIS A 58 -1.46 7.71 -4.36
C HIS A 58 -0.14 7.49 -3.61
N HIS A 59 0.21 6.23 -3.37
CA HIS A 59 1.49 5.84 -2.78
C HIS A 59 2.06 4.59 -3.47
N GLY A 60 3.38 4.39 -3.36
CA GLY A 60 4.08 3.16 -3.73
C GLY A 60 3.78 2.60 -5.14
N GLY A 61 3.99 3.39 -6.19
CA GLY A 61 3.88 2.89 -7.59
C GLY A 61 2.46 2.78 -8.15
N GLY A 62 1.55 3.66 -7.70
CA GLY A 62 0.18 3.77 -8.24
C GLY A 62 -0.89 3.04 -7.41
N MET A 63 -0.61 2.70 -6.14
CA MET A 63 -1.63 2.17 -5.25
C MET A 63 -2.56 3.29 -4.80
N THR A 64 -3.87 3.04 -4.85
CA THR A 64 -4.90 4.01 -4.44
C THR A 64 -5.75 3.34 -3.36
N VAL A 65 -5.63 3.81 -2.12
CA VAL A 65 -6.40 3.24 -1.00
C VAL A 65 -7.86 3.60 -1.09
N ASP A 66 -8.12 4.84 -1.51
CA ASP A 66 -9.44 5.39 -1.66
C ASP A 66 -9.47 6.35 -2.85
N GLU A 67 -10.56 6.35 -3.62
CA GLU A 67 -10.76 7.32 -4.70
C GLU A 67 -11.08 8.71 -4.14
N ASP A 68 -11.60 8.80 -2.92
CA ASP A 68 -11.96 10.05 -2.26
C ASP A 68 -10.82 10.63 -1.40
N ALA A 69 -9.71 9.91 -1.23
CA ALA A 69 -8.54 10.40 -0.49
C ALA A 69 -7.98 11.65 -1.17
N ARG A 70 -7.66 12.68 -0.38
CA ARG A 70 -7.11 13.93 -0.89
C ARG A 70 -5.79 14.22 -0.21
N ILE A 71 -4.83 14.73 -0.99
CA ILE A 71 -3.51 15.08 -0.44
C ILE A 71 -3.56 16.26 0.56
N ASP A 72 -4.68 16.99 0.58
CA ASP A 72 -4.90 18.20 1.38
C ASP A 72 -5.95 18.03 2.49
N ASP A 73 -6.48 16.82 2.72
CA ASP A 73 -7.52 16.59 3.73
C ASP A 73 -7.00 16.57 5.19
N GLY A 74 -5.68 16.51 5.37
CA GLY A 74 -5.06 16.56 6.68
C GLY A 74 -5.20 15.26 7.49
N THR A 75 -5.43 14.13 6.82
CA THR A 75 -5.50 12.82 7.47
C THR A 75 -4.57 11.80 6.79
N PHE A 76 -4.15 10.79 7.55
CA PHE A 76 -3.54 9.59 6.97
C PHE A 76 -4.63 8.61 6.57
N ASP A 77 -4.47 7.98 5.41
CA ASP A 77 -5.22 6.77 5.02
C ASP A 77 -4.44 5.52 5.43
N ILE A 78 -5.04 4.72 6.29
CA ILE A 78 -4.37 3.58 6.91
C ILE A 78 -5.11 2.30 6.54
N TYR A 79 -4.36 1.29 6.11
CA TYR A 79 -4.94 -0.01 5.83
C TYR A 79 -4.09 -1.18 6.31
N CYS A 80 -4.78 -2.25 6.69
CA CYS A 80 -4.14 -3.53 7.04
C CYS A 80 -4.64 -4.64 6.12
N LEU A 81 -3.71 -5.26 5.39
CA LEU A 81 -3.91 -6.54 4.75
C LEU A 81 -3.45 -7.66 5.67
N LYS A 82 -4.33 -8.61 5.93
CA LYS A 82 -4.02 -9.82 6.69
C LYS A 82 -3.53 -10.91 5.74
N ARG A 83 -2.64 -11.80 6.22
CA ARG A 83 -2.19 -12.95 5.44
C ARG A 83 -3.36 -13.89 5.16
N ARG A 84 -3.48 -14.27 3.88
CA ARG A 84 -4.49 -15.18 3.33
C ARG A 84 -3.85 -16.09 2.30
N ASP A 85 -4.64 -16.96 1.68
CA ASP A 85 -4.19 -17.66 0.49
C ASP A 85 -3.69 -16.69 -0.58
N ALA A 86 -2.87 -17.26 -1.48
CA ALA A 86 -2.19 -16.50 -2.51
C ALA A 86 -3.16 -15.72 -3.42
N ALA A 87 -4.28 -16.36 -3.81
CA ALA A 87 -5.22 -15.78 -4.75
C ALA A 87 -5.98 -14.59 -4.14
N GLN A 88 -6.41 -14.70 -2.89
CA GLN A 88 -7.09 -13.63 -2.16
C GLN A 88 -6.18 -12.43 -1.94
N LEU A 89 -4.90 -12.66 -1.65
CA LEU A 89 -3.93 -11.59 -1.53
C LEU A 89 -3.66 -10.91 -2.87
N ALA A 90 -3.51 -11.67 -3.95
CA ALA A 90 -3.35 -11.13 -5.29
C ALA A 90 -4.58 -10.29 -5.71
N HIS A 91 -5.79 -10.77 -5.40
CA HIS A 91 -7.03 -10.02 -5.62
C HIS A 91 -7.07 -8.71 -4.81
N ALA A 92 -6.68 -8.75 -3.53
CA ALA A 92 -6.63 -7.55 -2.70
C ALA A 92 -5.64 -6.50 -3.24
N ILE A 93 -4.46 -6.93 -3.69
CA ILE A 93 -3.47 -6.05 -4.34
C ILE A 93 -4.02 -5.48 -5.65
N TYR A 94 -4.73 -6.29 -6.44
CA TYR A 94 -5.39 -5.84 -7.67
C TYR A 94 -6.45 -4.75 -7.38
N CYS A 95 -7.32 -4.96 -6.40
CA CYS A 95 -8.31 -3.97 -5.96
C CYS A 95 -7.65 -2.68 -5.46
N LEU A 96 -6.57 -2.78 -4.67
CA LEU A 96 -5.80 -1.65 -4.18
C LEU A 96 -5.17 -0.82 -5.33
N ARG A 97 -4.68 -1.47 -6.39
CA ARG A 97 -4.20 -0.75 -7.58
C ARG A 97 -5.31 -0.02 -8.33
N ARG A 98 -6.57 -0.41 -8.13
CA ARG A 98 -7.74 0.16 -8.80
C ARG A 98 -8.52 1.15 -7.93
N GLY A 99 -8.05 1.51 -6.72
CA GLY A 99 -8.84 2.37 -5.82
C GLY A 99 -9.97 1.66 -5.08
N LYS A 100 -10.12 0.34 -5.29
CA LYS A 100 -11.28 -0.45 -4.86
C LYS A 100 -11.00 -1.28 -3.62
N LEU A 101 -10.03 -0.90 -2.79
CA LEU A 101 -9.69 -1.69 -1.60
C LEU A 101 -10.87 -1.77 -0.61
N ARG A 102 -11.75 -0.75 -0.60
CA ARG A 102 -13.02 -0.75 0.15
C ARG A 102 -13.92 -1.94 -0.17
N GLU A 103 -13.90 -2.44 -1.40
CA GLU A 103 -14.71 -3.59 -1.85
C GLU A 103 -14.17 -4.93 -1.31
N VAL A 104 -12.93 -4.95 -0.80
CA VAL A 104 -12.34 -6.13 -0.19
C VAL A 104 -12.82 -6.22 1.25
N SER A 105 -13.86 -7.02 1.47
CA SER A 105 -14.64 -7.23 2.72
C SER A 105 -13.88 -7.42 4.04
N GLN A 106 -12.56 -7.55 3.98
CA GLN A 106 -11.70 -7.90 5.11
C GLN A 106 -10.42 -7.05 5.16
N ALA A 107 -10.30 -6.01 4.32
CA ALA A 107 -9.32 -4.95 4.52
C ALA A 107 -9.82 -4.04 5.65
N THR A 108 -8.97 -3.71 6.61
CA THR A 108 -9.30 -2.64 7.56
C THR A 108 -8.86 -1.34 6.93
N LEU A 109 -9.76 -0.38 6.82
CA LEU A 109 -9.52 0.98 6.34
C LEU A 109 -9.89 1.94 7.46
N LEU A 110 -9.00 2.88 7.75
CA LEU A 110 -9.21 3.88 8.78
C LEU A 110 -8.47 5.17 8.40
N GLN A 111 -8.99 6.29 8.85
CA GLN A 111 -8.35 7.59 8.72
C GLN A 111 -7.98 8.10 10.11
N ALA A 112 -6.82 8.74 10.23
CA ALA A 112 -6.36 9.32 11.48
C ALA A 112 -5.36 10.46 11.29
N THR A 113 -5.27 11.36 12.26
CA THR A 113 -4.27 12.44 12.25
C THR A 113 -2.98 12.05 12.97
N GLU A 114 -3.08 11.11 13.92
CA GLU A 114 -1.97 10.58 14.68
C GLU A 114 -2.03 9.05 14.74
N VAL A 115 -0.86 8.43 14.52
CA VAL A 115 -0.72 6.98 14.43
C VAL A 115 0.45 6.51 15.25
N GLU A 116 0.23 5.54 16.14
CA GLU A 116 1.29 4.78 16.80
C GLU A 116 1.24 3.32 16.33
N ILE A 117 2.40 2.77 15.96
CA ILE A 117 2.53 1.39 15.54
C ILE A 117 3.56 0.71 16.43
N ALA A 118 3.17 -0.41 17.03
CA ALA A 118 4.05 -1.27 17.80
C ALA A 118 3.96 -2.71 17.30
N THR A 119 5.10 -3.40 17.23
CA THR A 119 5.22 -4.83 16.94
C THR A 119 5.97 -5.52 18.08
N PRO A 120 5.83 -6.84 18.27
CA PRO A 120 6.52 -7.56 19.35
C PRO A 120 8.04 -7.47 19.27
N GLU A 121 8.59 -7.44 18.05
CA GLU A 121 10.01 -7.25 17.75
C GLU A 121 10.13 -6.00 16.85
N PRO A 122 11.17 -5.17 17.01
CA PRO A 122 11.40 -4.02 16.14
C PRO A 122 11.39 -4.44 14.67
N MET A 123 10.59 -3.74 13.88
CA MET A 123 10.41 -4.02 12.46
C MET A 123 10.78 -2.76 11.67
N PRO A 124 11.67 -2.87 10.67
CA PRO A 124 12.05 -1.73 9.84
C PRO A 124 10.83 -1.12 9.15
N LEU A 125 10.82 0.21 9.02
CA LEU A 125 9.79 0.93 8.28
C LEU A 125 10.30 1.24 6.87
N ASP A 126 9.46 0.99 5.88
CA ASP A 126 9.66 1.49 4.52
C ASP A 126 8.93 2.83 4.40
N ILE A 127 9.69 3.91 4.19
CA ILE A 127 9.21 5.27 4.06
C ILE A 127 9.61 5.76 2.67
N ASP A 128 8.61 5.95 1.80
CA ASP A 128 8.78 6.39 0.41
C ASP A 128 9.81 5.58 -0.42
N GLY A 129 9.98 4.29 -0.10
CA GLY A 129 10.92 3.40 -0.78
C GLY A 129 12.32 3.34 -0.15
N GLU A 130 12.54 4.07 0.95
CA GLU A 130 13.74 3.94 1.77
C GLU A 130 13.42 3.24 3.09
N VAL A 131 14.23 2.25 3.46
CA VAL A 131 14.11 1.64 4.79
C VAL A 131 14.72 2.59 5.82
N ARG A 132 13.88 3.22 6.64
CA ARG A 132 14.29 4.18 7.68
C ARG A 132 13.46 4.06 8.94
N GLY A 133 14.15 3.94 10.08
CA GLY A 133 13.50 3.78 11.38
C GLY A 133 12.92 2.37 11.55
N GLU A 134 12.36 2.14 12.72
CA GLU A 134 11.76 0.86 13.11
C GLU A 134 10.61 1.09 14.08
N THR A 135 9.77 0.07 14.26
CA THR A 135 8.77 0.06 15.32
C THR A 135 9.43 -0.11 16.71
N PRO A 136 8.87 0.51 17.78
CA PRO A 136 7.65 1.31 17.78
C PRO A 136 7.84 2.68 17.12
N ALA A 137 6.84 3.10 16.34
CA ALA A 137 6.88 4.33 15.56
C ALA A 137 5.64 5.17 15.82
N ARG A 138 5.82 6.50 15.87
CA ARG A 138 4.74 7.48 15.98
C ARG A 138 4.79 8.42 14.80
N LEU A 139 3.68 8.53 14.10
CA LEU A 139 3.49 9.39 12.93
C LEU A 139 2.38 10.40 13.24
N ARG A 140 2.56 11.64 12.79
CA ARG A 140 1.56 12.70 12.95
C ARG A 140 1.49 13.53 11.68
N ILE A 141 0.28 13.80 11.21
CA ILE A 141 0.05 14.75 10.12
C ILE A 141 0.50 16.15 10.58
N LEU A 142 1.20 16.84 9.69
CA LEU A 142 1.39 18.28 9.77
C LEU A 142 0.55 18.92 8.67
N PRO A 143 -0.67 19.40 8.98
CA PRO A 143 -1.58 19.89 7.95
C PRO A 143 -0.97 21.12 7.28
N GLN A 144 -1.03 21.17 5.95
CA GLN A 144 -0.55 22.30 5.13
C GLN A 144 0.92 22.68 5.39
N ALA A 145 1.77 21.72 5.77
CA ALA A 145 3.17 21.97 6.12
C ALA A 145 4.02 22.51 4.95
N ILE A 146 3.62 22.23 3.71
CA ILE A 146 4.38 22.61 2.52
C ILE A 146 3.42 23.23 1.49
N ARG A 147 3.88 24.30 0.84
CA ARG A 147 3.21 24.90 -0.32
C ARG A 147 3.82 24.35 -1.60
N VAL A 148 2.98 23.82 -2.49
CA VAL A 148 3.41 23.21 -3.75
C VAL A 148 2.84 24.01 -4.91
N LEU A 149 3.64 24.22 -5.95
CA LEU A 149 3.18 24.80 -7.21
C LEU A 149 2.46 23.72 -8.02
N VAL A 150 1.19 23.97 -8.36
CA VAL A 150 0.38 23.08 -9.20
C VAL A 150 0.13 23.73 -10.57
N PRO A 151 -0.09 22.93 -11.63
CA PRO A 151 -0.56 23.46 -12.91
C PRO A 151 -1.81 24.32 -12.70
N ARG A 152 -1.94 25.40 -13.46
CA ARG A 152 -3.19 26.16 -13.49
C ARG A 152 -4.29 25.23 -13.98
N GLU A 153 -5.41 25.17 -13.28
CA GLU A 153 -6.59 24.47 -13.79
C GLU A 153 -6.92 25.06 -15.16
N THR A 154 -6.76 24.26 -16.20
CA THR A 154 -7.25 24.63 -17.52
C THR A 154 -8.74 24.37 -17.45
N GLY A 155 -9.52 25.43 -17.21
CA GLY A 155 -10.97 25.34 -17.24
C GLY A 155 -11.40 24.92 -18.64
N ASP A 156 -11.72 23.64 -18.82
CA ASP A 156 -12.53 23.21 -19.95
C ASP A 156 -13.94 23.73 -19.68
N GLY A 157 -14.23 24.88 -20.29
CA GLY A 157 -15.58 25.37 -20.44
C GLY A 157 -16.37 24.39 -21.29
N LEU A 158 -17.35 23.75 -20.67
CA LEU A 158 -18.58 23.32 -21.33
C LEU A 158 -19.73 23.70 -20.40
N GLN A 159 -20.36 24.83 -20.76
CA GLN A 159 -21.74 25.16 -20.42
C GLN A 159 -22.68 24.12 -21.01
#